data_AF-A0A1R1YRS6-F1
#
_entry.id   AF-A0A1R1YRS6-F1
#
_cell.length_a   1.000
_cell.length_b   1.000
_cell.length_c   1.000
_cell.angle_alpha   90.00
_cell.angle_beta   90.00
_cell.angle_gamma   90.00
#
_symmetry.space_group_name_H-M   'P 1'
#
loop_
_entity.id
_entity.type
_entity.pdbx_description
1 polymer ?
#
loop_
_entity_poly.entity_id
_entity_poly.type
_entity_poly.pdbx_seq_one_letter_code
_entity_poly.pdbx_strand_id
1 'polypeptide(L)'
;MAFKNVPTSITGTIHHECTVTPKLDESYQEIMRKRIFDSSNSLRSVQVLGTTHKNSNLFSPGLAGKSFMINNRRKALLANKEQKMERIPRNELIDLLFGAFGKFAYWTLKGLIEYTKQPSAFLKEVLNDIAVLNKRGPYSSMYSLKPEFRGDTPANETSAGSGEPSGSNDQATYSEDQFNKPNENAEEEDDDFEDVE
;
A
#
# COMPACT_ATOMS: atom_id res chain seq x y z
N MET A 1 -32.22 -20.69 6.54
CA MET A 1 -31.60 -21.52 7.59
C MET A 1 -32.71 -21.96 8.53
N ALA A 2 -33.01 -23.26 8.60
CA ALA A 2 -34.06 -23.78 9.48
C ALA A 2 -33.54 -23.80 10.92
N PHE A 3 -34.24 -23.14 11.85
CA PHE A 3 -33.93 -23.21 13.27
C PHE A 3 -34.17 -24.64 13.77
N LYS A 4 -33.13 -25.31 14.25
CA LYS A 4 -33.29 -26.59 14.97
C LYS A 4 -34.08 -26.32 16.25
N ASN A 5 -35.27 -26.90 16.36
CA ASN A 5 -36.04 -26.87 17.60
C ASN A 5 -35.28 -27.63 18.68
N VAL A 6 -34.61 -26.90 19.59
CA VAL A 6 -34.02 -27.47 20.80
C VAL A 6 -35.16 -27.78 21.77
N PRO A 7 -35.33 -29.04 22.22
CA PRO A 7 -36.39 -29.38 23.15
C PRO A 7 -36.15 -28.62 24.46
N THR A 8 -37.09 -27.75 24.79
CA THR A 8 -37.09 -26.99 26.05
C THR A 8 -38.11 -27.63 26.98
N SER A 9 -37.71 -27.95 28.21
CA SER A 9 -38.59 -28.51 29.23
C SER A 9 -38.54 -27.68 30.50
N ILE A 10 -39.65 -27.66 31.23
CA ILE A 10 -39.75 -27.00 32.54
C ILE A 10 -39.25 -28.01 33.59
N THR A 11 -38.20 -27.67 34.32
CA THR A 11 -37.65 -28.56 35.38
C THR A 11 -38.50 -28.56 36.64
N GLY A 12 -39.09 -27.42 37.01
CA GLY A 12 -39.92 -27.28 38.21
C GLY A 12 -39.98 -25.85 38.72
N THR A 13 -40.57 -25.65 39.89
CA THR A 13 -40.67 -24.36 40.57
C THR A 13 -39.67 -24.27 41.71
N ILE A 14 -38.98 -23.14 41.85
CA ILE A 14 -38.08 -22.89 42.98
C ILE A 14 -38.96 -22.64 44.21
N HIS A 15 -38.89 -23.57 45.17
CA HIS A 15 -39.69 -23.46 46.39
C HIS A 15 -38.95 -22.66 47.47
N HIS A 16 -37.66 -22.91 47.67
CA HIS A 16 -36.84 -22.26 48.68
C HIS A 16 -35.42 -22.04 48.14
N GLU A 17 -34.80 -20.94 48.53
CA GLU A 17 -33.39 -20.68 48.29
C GLU A 17 -32.60 -20.87 49.59
N CYS A 18 -31.53 -21.66 49.52
CA CYS A 18 -30.70 -21.97 50.67
C CYS A 18 -29.24 -21.67 50.36
N THR A 19 -28.58 -20.92 51.24
CA THR A 19 -27.13 -20.68 51.17
C THR A 19 -26.40 -21.60 52.13
N VAL A 20 -25.40 -22.32 51.64
CA VAL A 20 -24.57 -23.20 52.48
C VAL A 20 -23.39 -22.41 53.01
N THR A 21 -23.33 -22.23 54.33
CA THR A 21 -22.18 -21.62 55.02
C THR A 21 -21.34 -22.72 55.69
N PRO A 22 -20.02 -22.76 55.45
CA PRO A 22 -19.15 -23.72 56.11
C PRO A 22 -18.99 -23.39 57.60
N LYS A 23 -18.70 -24.41 58.40
CA LYS A 23 -18.28 -24.22 59.80
C LYS A 23 -16.78 -23.94 59.84
N LEU A 24 -16.36 -23.05 60.73
CA LEU A 24 -14.96 -22.66 60.92
C LEU A 24 -14.20 -23.72 61.72
N ASP A 25 -13.99 -24.87 61.09
CA ASP A 25 -13.23 -26.00 61.64
C ASP A 25 -11.78 -26.01 61.12
N GLU A 26 -10.89 -26.75 61.77
CA GLU A 26 -9.47 -26.87 61.36
C GLU A 26 -9.35 -27.37 59.91
N SER A 27 -10.19 -28.34 59.55
CA SER A 27 -10.31 -28.87 58.18
C SER A 27 -10.67 -27.78 57.14
N TYR A 28 -11.56 -26.85 57.49
CA TYR A 28 -11.94 -25.75 56.62
C TYR A 28 -10.82 -24.71 56.48
N GLN A 29 -10.09 -24.44 57.57
CA GLN A 29 -8.94 -23.54 57.56
C GLN A 29 -7.80 -24.06 56.67
N GLU A 30 -7.55 -25.38 56.67
CA GLU A 30 -6.58 -26.00 55.77
C GLU A 30 -6.95 -25.82 54.30
N ILE A 31 -8.22 -26.03 53.95
CA ILE A 31 -8.73 -25.82 52.59
C ILE A 31 -8.56 -24.36 52.16
N MET A 32 -8.86 -23.40 53.05
CA MET A 32 -8.68 -21.98 52.76
C MET A 32 -7.20 -21.63 52.56
N ARG A 33 -6.31 -22.15 53.42
CA ARG A 33 -4.86 -21.94 53.30
C ARG A 33 -4.33 -22.45 51.96
N LYS A 34 -4.77 -23.64 51.54
CA LYS A 34 -4.41 -24.22 50.24
C LYS A 34 -4.91 -23.36 49.07
N ARG A 35 -6.17 -22.88 49.13
CA ARG A 35 -6.74 -22.02 48.08
C ARG A 35 -5.97 -20.69 47.94
N ILE A 36 -5.62 -20.06 49.06
CA ILE A 36 -4.81 -18.83 49.06
C ILE A 36 -3.44 -19.11 48.45
N PHE A 37 -2.77 -20.19 48.86
CA PHE A 37 -1.48 -20.59 48.31
C PHE A 37 -1.55 -20.81 46.79
N ASP A 38 -2.51 -21.60 46.31
CA ASP A 38 -2.69 -21.87 44.89
C ASP A 38 -2.98 -20.58 44.09
N SER A 39 -3.79 -19.68 44.65
CA SER A 39 -4.10 -18.38 44.01
C SER A 39 -2.97 -17.35 44.06
N SER A 40 -2.10 -17.44 45.07
CA SER A 40 -0.95 -16.53 45.25
C SER A 40 0.17 -16.81 44.26
N ASN A 41 0.22 -18.03 43.73
CA ASN A 41 1.14 -18.41 42.66
C ASN A 41 0.54 -17.98 41.31
N SER A 42 0.97 -16.81 40.81
CA SER A 42 0.53 -16.32 39.49
C SER A 42 0.91 -17.30 38.38
N LEU A 43 -0.03 -17.66 37.50
CA LEU A 43 0.23 -18.55 36.35
C LEU A 43 1.27 -17.99 35.37
N ARG A 44 1.46 -16.66 35.35
CA ARG A 44 2.43 -15.96 34.51
C ARG A 44 3.38 -15.19 35.42
N SER A 45 4.66 -15.56 35.40
CA SER A 45 5.73 -14.79 36.04
C SER A 45 6.45 -13.91 35.01
N VAL A 46 6.85 -12.71 35.42
CA VAL A 46 7.72 -11.85 34.61
C VAL A 46 9.15 -12.34 34.79
N GLN A 47 9.77 -12.81 33.70
CA GLN A 47 11.19 -13.11 33.70
C GLN A 47 11.96 -11.85 33.29
N VAL A 48 12.76 -11.30 34.21
CA VAL A 48 13.74 -10.27 33.87
C VAL A 48 14.83 -10.94 33.06
N LEU A 49 14.79 -10.75 31.74
CA LEU A 49 15.89 -11.12 30.86
C LEU A 49 17.09 -10.26 31.28
N GLY A 50 18.20 -10.91 31.64
CA GLY A 50 19.32 -10.26 32.32
C GLY A 50 19.86 -9.03 31.58
N THR A 51 20.58 -8.18 32.31
CA THR A 51 21.26 -6.94 31.85
C THR A 51 22.28 -7.12 30.71
N THR A 52 22.35 -8.33 30.14
CA THR A 52 23.18 -8.71 28.98
C THR A 52 22.32 -8.84 27.72
N HIS A 53 21.32 -7.98 27.51
CA HIS A 53 21.05 -7.58 26.14
C HIS A 53 22.13 -6.56 25.75
N LYS A 54 23.18 -6.99 25.05
CA LYS A 54 24.00 -6.01 24.32
C LYS A 54 23.23 -5.40 23.12
N ASN A 55 21.94 -5.74 22.97
CA ASN A 55 21.11 -5.46 21.80
C ASN A 55 19.66 -5.02 22.08
N SER A 56 19.23 -4.68 23.31
CA SER A 56 18.02 -3.84 23.42
C SER A 56 18.43 -2.44 23.03
N ASN A 57 18.25 -2.17 21.74
CA ASN A 57 17.80 -0.89 21.26
C ASN A 57 18.55 0.30 21.87
N LEU A 58 19.68 0.66 21.27
CA LEU A 58 20.24 2.02 21.31
C LEU A 58 19.29 3.09 20.71
N PHE A 59 17.97 2.86 20.75
CA PHE A 59 16.98 3.89 20.53
C PHE A 59 16.85 4.69 21.82
N SER A 60 17.88 5.50 22.07
CA SER A 60 17.71 6.69 22.90
C SER A 60 16.59 7.53 22.28
N PRO A 61 15.61 8.03 23.05
CA PRO A 61 14.61 8.94 22.52
C PRO A 61 15.36 10.13 21.90
N GLY A 62 15.20 10.32 20.59
CA GLY A 62 15.85 11.41 19.83
C GLY A 62 16.83 11.00 18.73
N LEU A 63 17.27 9.73 18.64
CA LEU A 63 18.11 9.28 17.51
C LEU A 63 17.28 8.48 16.51
N ALA A 64 16.70 9.20 15.55
CA ALA A 64 16.03 8.61 14.39
C ALA A 64 16.94 7.54 13.74
N GLY A 65 16.44 6.31 13.63
CA GLY A 65 17.21 5.17 13.15
C GLY A 65 17.88 5.44 11.80
N LYS A 66 19.03 4.81 11.55
CA LYS A 66 19.83 4.95 10.30
C LYS A 66 18.99 4.89 9.02
N SER A 67 17.90 4.14 8.98
CA SER A 67 16.98 4.05 7.85
C SER A 67 16.32 5.40 7.50
N PHE A 68 15.90 6.17 8.51
CA PHE A 68 15.29 7.48 8.32
C PHE A 68 16.28 8.50 7.73
N MET A 69 17.54 8.47 8.19
CA MET A 69 18.60 9.33 7.63
C MET A 69 19.00 8.96 6.20
N ILE A 70 18.98 7.67 5.82
CA ILE A 70 19.31 7.24 4.46
C ILE A 70 18.20 7.62 3.48
N ASN A 71 16.93 7.45 3.88
CA ASN A 71 15.79 7.81 3.05
C ASN A 71 15.65 9.33 2.89
N ASN A 72 15.86 10.12 3.96
CA ASN A 72 15.87 11.58 3.86
C ASN A 72 17.05 12.10 3.04
N ARG A 73 18.25 11.50 3.12
CA ARG A 73 19.36 11.89 2.25
C ARG A 73 19.11 11.55 0.78
N ARG A 74 18.51 10.39 0.48
CA ARG A 74 18.10 10.09 -0.90
C ARG A 74 17.04 11.08 -1.38
N LYS A 75 16.01 11.38 -0.58
CA LYS A 75 14.99 12.36 -0.95
C LYS A 75 15.58 13.75 -1.14
N ALA A 76 16.52 14.20 -0.31
CA ALA A 76 17.17 15.50 -0.44
C ALA A 76 18.08 15.58 -1.68
N LEU A 77 18.82 14.51 -2.00
CA LEU A 77 19.63 14.43 -3.22
C LEU A 77 18.79 14.33 -4.49
N LEU A 78 17.65 13.63 -4.43
CA LEU A 78 16.68 13.53 -5.53
C LEU A 78 15.89 14.84 -5.71
N ALA A 79 15.52 15.52 -4.63
CA ALA A 79 14.84 16.82 -4.66
C ALA A 79 15.74 17.94 -5.18
N ASN A 80 17.06 17.88 -4.96
CA ASN A 80 18.00 18.80 -5.62
C ASN A 80 18.16 18.49 -7.13
N LYS A 81 17.83 17.26 -7.55
CA LYS A 81 17.85 16.82 -8.94
C LYS A 81 16.47 16.88 -9.63
N GLU A 82 15.41 17.29 -8.91
CA GLU A 82 14.28 18.01 -9.50
C GLU A 82 14.80 19.38 -9.94
N GLN A 83 15.70 19.34 -10.93
CA GLN A 83 16.19 20.50 -11.64
C GLN A 83 14.94 21.25 -12.06
N LYS A 84 14.88 22.54 -11.69
CA LYS A 84 13.86 23.46 -12.18
C LYS A 84 13.88 23.38 -13.70
N MET A 85 13.00 22.55 -14.24
CA MET A 85 12.82 22.38 -15.67
C MET A 85 12.18 23.67 -16.16
N GLU A 86 12.95 24.48 -16.86
CA GLU A 86 12.40 25.65 -17.51
C GLU A 86 11.39 25.22 -18.57
N ARG A 87 10.25 25.90 -18.58
CA ARG A 87 9.17 25.62 -19.51
C ARG A 87 9.61 26.05 -20.89
N ILE A 88 9.70 25.08 -21.80
CA ILE A 88 9.89 25.35 -23.22
C ILE A 88 8.59 25.98 -23.77
N PRO A 89 8.66 26.92 -24.73
CA PRO A 89 7.47 27.45 -25.39
C PRO A 89 6.60 26.33 -25.97
N ARG A 90 5.27 26.52 -25.91
CA ARG A 90 4.25 25.53 -26.32
C ARG A 90 4.52 24.93 -27.70
N ASN A 91 4.93 25.76 -28.67
CA ASN A 91 5.10 25.34 -30.06
C ASN A 91 6.24 24.33 -30.20
N GLU A 92 7.39 24.59 -29.58
CA GLU A 92 8.54 23.68 -29.61
C GLU A 92 8.26 22.37 -28.86
N LEU A 93 7.46 22.43 -27.78
CA LEU A 93 7.05 21.22 -27.06
C LEU A 93 6.15 20.32 -27.91
N ILE A 94 5.25 20.91 -28.71
CA ILE A 94 4.38 20.15 -29.63
C ILE A 94 5.22 19.42 -30.68
N ASP A 95 6.20 20.09 -31.28
CA ASP A 95 7.09 19.47 -32.28
C ASP A 95 7.88 18.30 -31.68
N LEU A 96 8.38 18.47 -30.45
CA LEU A 96 9.11 17.42 -29.74
C LEU A 96 8.20 16.24 -29.36
N LEU A 97 6.93 16.50 -29.02
CA LEU A 97 5.92 15.48 -28.76
C LEU A 97 5.55 14.70 -30.02
N PHE A 98 5.39 15.36 -31.17
CA PHE A 98 5.17 14.66 -32.45
C PHE A 98 6.36 13.77 -32.80
N GLY A 99 7.60 14.23 -32.57
CA GLY A 99 8.81 13.42 -32.71
C GLY A 99 8.82 12.19 -31.79
N ALA A 100 8.31 12.31 -30.57
CA ALA A 100 8.18 11.18 -29.63
C ALA A 100 7.12 10.17 -30.11
N PHE A 101 5.95 10.65 -30.55
CA PHE A 101 4.86 9.79 -31.05
C PHE A 101 5.18 9.14 -32.40
N GLY A 102 6.08 9.72 -33.19
CA GLY A 102 6.62 9.08 -34.40
C GLY A 102 7.44 7.82 -34.11
N LYS A 103 8.05 7.71 -32.93
CA LYS A 103 8.81 6.51 -32.53
C LYS A 103 7.92 5.42 -31.92
N PHE A 104 7.00 5.82 -31.04
CA PHE A 104 6.07 4.90 -30.39
C PHE A 104 4.66 5.50 -30.37
N ALA A 105 3.67 4.71 -30.76
CA ALA A 105 2.27 5.15 -30.82
C ALA A 105 1.66 5.43 -29.43
N TYR A 106 2.22 4.85 -28.37
CA TYR A 106 1.74 4.97 -26.99
C TYR A 106 2.88 5.34 -26.06
N TRP A 107 2.63 6.30 -25.19
CA TRP A 107 3.62 6.77 -24.21
C TRP A 107 3.02 6.90 -22.80
N THR A 108 3.80 6.56 -21.78
CA THR A 108 3.42 6.86 -20.38
C THR A 108 3.76 8.30 -20.03
N LEU A 109 3.02 8.89 -19.09
CA LEU A 109 3.29 10.26 -18.62
C LEU A 109 4.73 10.41 -18.10
N LYS A 110 5.21 9.41 -17.35
CA LYS A 110 6.57 9.41 -16.79
C LYS A 110 7.64 9.39 -17.90
N GLY A 111 7.43 8.59 -18.95
CA GLY A 111 8.34 8.53 -20.10
C GLY A 111 8.40 9.86 -20.85
N LEU A 112 7.26 10.55 -21.02
CA LEU A 112 7.23 11.87 -21.65
C LEU A 112 7.91 12.94 -20.78
N ILE A 113 7.77 12.87 -19.45
CA ILE A 113 8.49 13.79 -18.54
C ILE A 113 10.00 13.61 -18.67
N GLU A 114 10.48 12.36 -18.74
CA GLU A 114 11.91 12.08 -18.88
C GLU A 114 12.45 12.48 -20.26
N TYR A 115 11.66 12.28 -21.33
CA TYR A 115 12.03 12.64 -22.69
C TYR A 115 12.04 14.16 -22.93
N THR A 116 10.97 14.85 -22.54
CA THR A 116 10.79 16.29 -22.77
C THR A 116 11.50 17.16 -21.73
N LYS A 117 11.83 16.57 -20.58
CA LYS A 117 12.31 17.29 -19.40
C LYS A 117 11.41 18.47 -19.03
N GLN A 118 10.09 18.27 -19.07
CA GLN A 118 9.09 19.29 -18.73
C GLN A 118 8.29 18.90 -17.47
N PRO A 119 7.82 19.88 -16.67
CA PRO A 119 7.01 19.60 -15.49
C PRO A 119 5.66 18.99 -15.87
N SER A 120 5.18 18.06 -15.03
CA SER A 120 3.99 17.23 -15.32
C SER A 120 2.70 18.02 -15.50
N ALA A 121 2.55 19.17 -14.84
CA ALA A 121 1.38 20.03 -14.98
C ALA A 121 1.30 20.66 -16.38
N PHE A 122 2.39 21.31 -16.81
CA PHE A 122 2.48 21.97 -18.13
C PHE A 122 2.39 20.96 -19.27
N LEU A 123 3.01 19.79 -19.10
CA LEU A 123 2.95 18.72 -20.08
C LEU A 123 1.51 18.20 -20.26
N LYS A 124 0.72 18.08 -19.18
CA LYS A 124 -0.69 17.67 -19.26
C LYS A 124 -1.56 18.70 -19.98
N GLU A 125 -1.31 20.00 -19.79
CA GLU A 125 -2.01 21.07 -20.50
C GLU A 125 -1.82 20.92 -22.01
N VAL A 126 -0.56 20.80 -22.47
CA VAL A 126 -0.25 20.65 -23.90
C VAL A 126 -0.72 19.30 -24.45
N LEU A 127 -0.62 18.21 -23.68
CA LEU A 127 -1.12 16.90 -24.10
C LEU A 127 -2.65 16.87 -24.26
N ASN A 128 -3.41 17.68 -23.52
CA ASN A 128 -4.86 17.75 -23.68
C ASN A 128 -5.28 18.29 -25.06
N ASP A 129 -4.45 19.16 -25.64
CA ASP A 129 -4.69 19.75 -26.96
C ASP A 129 -4.45 18.73 -28.08
N ILE A 130 -3.39 17.92 -27.99
CA ILE A 130 -2.92 17.07 -29.11
C ILE A 130 -3.12 15.56 -28.93
N ALA A 131 -3.31 15.09 -27.70
CA ALA A 131 -3.36 13.66 -27.35
C ALA A 131 -4.60 13.27 -26.54
N VAL A 132 -4.85 11.97 -26.42
CA VAL A 132 -5.93 11.36 -25.65
C VAL A 132 -5.33 10.36 -24.66
N LEU A 133 -5.77 10.44 -23.40
CA LEU A 133 -5.43 9.47 -22.36
C LEU A 133 -6.32 8.22 -22.46
N ASN A 134 -5.71 7.07 -22.68
CA ASN A 134 -6.41 5.78 -22.68
C ASN A 134 -6.69 5.35 -21.24
N LYS A 135 -7.98 5.31 -20.86
CA LYS A 135 -8.39 4.98 -19.48
C LYS A 135 -8.60 3.48 -19.22
N ARG A 136 -8.64 2.64 -20.27
CA ARG A 136 -8.97 1.21 -20.19
C ARG A 136 -8.12 0.40 -21.17
N GLY A 137 -7.94 -0.89 -20.89
CA GLY A 137 -7.22 -1.84 -21.73
C GLY A 137 -5.74 -1.99 -21.39
N PRO A 138 -4.97 -2.76 -22.20
CA PRO A 138 -3.56 -3.04 -21.95
C PRO A 138 -2.67 -1.78 -22.00
N TYR A 139 -3.11 -0.74 -22.71
CA TYR A 139 -2.45 0.57 -22.77
C TYR A 139 -3.12 1.61 -21.85
N SER A 140 -3.73 1.17 -20.75
CA SER A 140 -4.31 2.06 -19.75
C SER A 140 -3.24 3.00 -19.17
N SER A 141 -3.64 4.24 -18.89
CA SER A 141 -2.76 5.31 -18.40
C SER A 141 -1.66 5.75 -19.38
N MET A 142 -1.77 5.40 -20.66
CA MET A 142 -0.89 5.87 -21.73
C MET A 142 -1.59 6.94 -22.59
N TYR A 143 -0.81 7.88 -23.09
CA TYR A 143 -1.25 8.88 -24.07
C TYR A 143 -1.07 8.33 -25.49
N SER A 144 -2.03 8.64 -26.35
CA SER A 144 -1.96 8.40 -27.78
C SER A 144 -2.38 9.66 -28.54
N LEU A 145 -1.82 9.89 -29.71
CA LEU A 145 -2.13 11.10 -30.49
C LEU A 145 -3.60 11.09 -30.94
N LYS A 146 -4.25 12.26 -30.95
CA LYS A 146 -5.62 12.40 -31.51
C LYS A 146 -5.62 11.96 -32.98
N PRO A 147 -6.72 11.33 -33.46
CA PRO A 147 -6.80 10.85 -34.83
C PRO A 147 -6.63 11.96 -35.87
N GLU A 148 -6.99 13.21 -35.53
CA GLU A 148 -6.85 14.39 -36.39
C GLU A 148 -5.39 14.75 -36.70
N PHE A 149 -4.45 14.37 -35.82
CA PHE A 149 -3.02 14.60 -36.05
C PHE A 149 -2.27 13.34 -36.47
N ARG A 150 -2.99 12.21 -36.68
CA ARG A 150 -2.38 10.93 -37.10
C ARG A 150 -2.06 10.86 -38.60
N GLY A 151 -2.32 11.89 -39.39
CA GLY A 151 -1.91 11.89 -40.80
C GLY A 151 -2.27 13.14 -41.59
N ASP A 152 -1.22 13.89 -41.93
CA ASP A 152 -0.87 14.32 -43.29
C ASP A 152 0.66 14.30 -43.37
N THR A 153 1.26 13.12 -43.23
CA THR A 153 2.68 12.92 -43.55
C THR A 153 2.76 12.52 -45.02
N PRO A 154 3.42 13.28 -45.92
CA PRO A 154 3.69 12.79 -47.25
C PRO A 154 4.56 11.53 -47.16
N ALA A 155 4.15 10.51 -47.91
CA ALA A 155 4.92 9.31 -48.14
C ALA A 155 6.37 9.69 -48.54
N ASN A 156 7.35 9.19 -47.80
CA ASN A 156 8.64 8.89 -48.39
C ASN A 156 8.92 7.41 -48.18
N GLU A 157 9.00 6.75 -49.32
CA GLU A 157 9.21 5.32 -49.50
C GLU A 157 10.61 4.93 -49.01
N THR A 158 10.71 3.79 -48.34
CA THR A 158 11.77 2.84 -48.71
C THR A 158 11.24 1.44 -48.52
N SER A 159 11.01 0.81 -49.66
CA SER A 159 10.49 -0.52 -49.89
C SER A 159 11.48 -1.64 -49.59
N ALA A 160 10.90 -2.82 -49.36
CA ALA A 160 11.40 -4.17 -49.66
C ALA A 160 12.11 -4.95 -48.53
N GLY A 161 11.46 -6.07 -48.16
CA GLY A 161 12.01 -7.10 -47.30
C GLY A 161 10.97 -8.13 -46.90
N SER A 162 10.42 -8.86 -47.88
CA SER A 162 9.53 -10.01 -47.73
C SER A 162 10.17 -11.19 -46.99
N GLY A 163 9.40 -11.88 -46.15
CA GLY A 163 9.70 -13.21 -45.63
C GLY A 163 8.62 -13.71 -44.66
N GLU A 164 7.66 -14.51 -45.16
CA GLU A 164 6.72 -15.30 -44.36
C GLU A 164 7.39 -16.62 -43.85
N PRO A 165 6.65 -17.63 -43.33
CA PRO A 165 6.45 -17.90 -41.91
C PRO A 165 7.07 -19.27 -41.47
N SER A 166 7.21 -19.51 -40.17
CA SER A 166 7.21 -20.89 -39.62
C SER A 166 6.88 -20.88 -38.15
N GLY A 167 5.86 -21.67 -37.79
CA GLY A 167 5.53 -21.97 -36.42
C GLY A 167 6.34 -23.13 -35.87
N SER A 168 6.54 -23.12 -34.56
CA SER A 168 6.65 -24.31 -33.73
C SER A 168 6.33 -23.94 -32.28
N ASN A 169 5.50 -24.78 -31.66
CA ASN A 169 5.17 -24.84 -30.24
C ASN A 169 6.43 -24.77 -29.35
N ASP A 170 6.30 -24.19 -28.15
CA ASP A 170 6.43 -24.96 -26.89
C ASP A 170 6.12 -24.13 -25.63
N GLN A 171 5.10 -24.60 -24.91
CA GLN A 171 4.98 -24.82 -23.46
C GLN A 171 5.52 -23.81 -22.41
N ALA A 172 4.54 -23.23 -21.70
CA ALA A 172 4.47 -22.78 -20.30
C ALA A 172 5.72 -22.73 -19.39
N THR A 173 5.82 -21.66 -18.60
CA THR A 173 6.04 -21.73 -17.13
C THR A 173 5.57 -20.43 -16.46
N TYR A 174 4.68 -20.59 -15.49
CA TYR A 174 4.25 -19.59 -14.51
C TYR A 174 5.38 -19.31 -13.52
N SER A 175 5.57 -18.03 -13.14
CA SER A 175 6.05 -17.68 -11.81
C SER A 175 5.29 -16.44 -11.34
N GLU A 176 4.22 -16.72 -10.60
CA GLU A 176 3.48 -15.79 -9.78
C GLU A 176 4.28 -15.55 -8.50
N ASP A 177 4.60 -14.31 -8.16
CA ASP A 177 4.79 -13.95 -6.74
C ASP A 177 4.65 -12.44 -6.50
N GLN A 178 3.51 -12.13 -5.88
CA GLN A 178 3.36 -11.30 -4.68
C GLN A 178 4.04 -9.92 -4.67
N PHE A 179 3.33 -8.88 -5.09
CA PHE A 179 3.35 -7.58 -4.41
C PHE A 179 2.10 -6.78 -4.79
N ASN A 180 0.94 -7.24 -4.34
CA ASN A 180 -0.24 -6.38 -4.25
C ASN A 180 -0.92 -6.59 -2.90
N LYS A 181 -0.59 -5.73 -1.94
CA LYS A 181 -1.50 -5.43 -0.82
C LYS A 181 -2.00 -3.99 -1.00
N PRO A 182 -3.31 -3.75 -0.87
CA PRO A 182 -3.86 -2.41 -0.87
C PRO A 182 -3.50 -1.71 0.45
N ASN A 183 -3.12 -0.43 0.38
CA ASN A 183 -2.97 0.43 1.53
C ASN A 183 -4.34 1.03 1.87
N GLU A 184 -5.03 0.40 2.82
CA GLU A 184 -6.24 0.93 3.46
C GLU A 184 -5.78 1.62 4.74
N ASN A 185 -5.49 2.93 4.67
CA ASN A 185 -5.66 3.81 5.83
C ASN A 185 -5.81 5.25 5.34
N ALA A 186 -7.07 5.64 5.14
CA ALA A 186 -7.50 7.02 5.18
C ALA A 186 -7.99 7.25 6.61
N GLU A 187 -7.14 7.85 7.44
CA GLU A 187 -7.56 8.41 8.72
C GLU A 187 -7.67 9.93 8.50
N GLU A 188 -8.93 10.37 8.47
CA GLU A 188 -9.34 11.77 8.56
C GLU A 188 -9.02 12.24 10.00
N GLU A 189 -8.06 13.15 10.13
CA GLU A 189 -7.84 13.94 11.35
C GLU A 189 -8.72 15.19 11.27
N ASP A 190 -9.80 15.23 12.04
CA ASP A 190 -10.55 16.46 12.34
C ASP A 190 -10.63 16.65 13.87
N ASP A 191 -9.78 17.57 14.35
CA ASP A 191 -9.97 18.58 15.40
C ASP A 191 -10.76 18.26 16.68
N ASP A 192 -10.03 17.99 17.79
CA ASP A 192 -10.51 18.19 19.17
C ASP A 192 -9.86 19.44 19.78
N PHE A 193 -10.66 20.51 19.90
CA PHE A 193 -10.32 21.76 20.57
C PHE A 193 -10.70 21.64 22.06
N GLU A 194 -9.71 21.61 22.96
CA GLU A 194 -9.92 21.66 24.41
C GLU A 194 -10.34 23.08 24.84
N ASP A 195 -11.57 23.23 25.35
CA ASP A 195 -11.96 24.39 26.13
C ASP A 195 -11.55 24.21 27.60
N VAL A 196 -10.70 25.14 28.03
CA VAL A 196 -10.33 25.47 29.39
C VAL A 196 -11.50 26.21 30.06
N GLU A 197 -12.09 25.62 31.11
CA GLU A 197 -12.09 26.09 32.53
C GLU A 197 -13.12 25.30 33.37
#